data_AF-L1JAZ6-F1
#
_entry.id   AF-L1JAZ6-F1
#
_cell.length_a   1.000
_cell.length_b   1.000
_cell.length_c   1.000
_cell.angle_alpha   90.00
_cell.angle_beta   90.00
_cell.angle_gamma   90.00
#
_symmetry.space_group_name_H-M   'P 1'
#
loop_
_entity.id
_entity.type
_entity.pdbx_description
1 polymer ?
#
loop_
_entity_poly.entity_id
_entity_poly.type
_entity_poly.pdbx_seq_one_letter_code
_entity_poly.pdbx_strand_id
1 'polypeptide(L)'
;MSKNLLFCALALSLSSLQLAVAYLPPSMSLSLRSNRLSTMCMCSSEPIEKITVCTGPTCSRNGGGKPLLKMFQEMAPEGVEVDSVKCVSECAECGLGPNVEVIRKGEEGPFAGKIINGVKTAEDVEKILGAQQVKK
;
A
#
# COMPACT_ATOMS: atom_id res chain seq x y z
N MET A 1 7.27 0.84 64.81
CA MET A 1 6.16 1.80 64.65
C MET A 1 5.38 1.37 63.41
N SER A 2 4.26 0.66 63.60
CA SER A 2 2.89 1.19 63.44
C SER A 2 2.48 1.20 61.96
N LYS A 3 1.79 0.16 61.47
CA LYS A 3 0.33 -0.14 61.53
C LYS A 3 -0.41 0.41 60.30
N ASN A 4 -1.05 -0.52 59.55
CA ASN A 4 -2.45 -0.47 59.09
C ASN A 4 -2.80 0.62 58.03
N LEU A 5 -3.78 0.54 57.13
CA LEU A 5 -4.94 -0.32 56.89
C LEU A 5 -5.56 0.13 55.53
N LEU A 6 -6.66 -0.54 55.14
CA LEU A 6 -7.73 -0.17 54.19
C LEU A 6 -7.63 -0.74 52.77
N PHE A 7 -8.16 -1.93 52.49
CA PHE A 7 -9.57 -2.41 52.39
C PHE A 7 -10.26 -2.14 51.05
N CYS A 8 -10.63 -3.27 50.41
CA CYS A 8 -11.87 -3.59 49.70
C CYS A 8 -12.46 -2.61 48.67
N ALA A 9 -12.73 -3.10 47.45
CA ALA A 9 -14.01 -3.75 47.12
C ALA A 9 -14.15 -3.99 45.59
N LEU A 10 -14.64 -5.20 45.25
CA LEU A 10 -15.70 -5.54 44.28
C LEU A 10 -15.92 -4.59 43.06
N ALA A 11 -16.12 -5.07 41.82
CA ALA A 11 -17.07 -6.13 41.48
C ALA A 11 -16.81 -6.72 40.09
N LEU A 12 -16.91 -8.06 40.02
CA LEU A 12 -17.26 -8.81 38.83
C LEU A 12 -18.77 -8.67 38.59
N SER A 13 -19.20 -8.44 37.35
CA SER A 13 -20.57 -8.79 36.95
C SER A 13 -20.62 -9.20 35.48
N LEU A 14 -20.81 -10.51 35.28
CA LEU A 14 -21.30 -11.14 34.05
C LEU A 14 -22.78 -10.75 33.83
N SER A 15 -23.19 -10.56 32.58
CA SER A 15 -24.58 -10.70 32.12
C SER A 15 -24.55 -10.81 30.59
N SER A 16 -24.65 -12.01 30.00
CA SER A 16 -25.88 -12.74 29.66
C SER A 16 -26.25 -12.57 28.17
N LEU A 17 -26.21 -13.71 27.46
CA LEU A 17 -26.74 -13.93 26.12
C LEU A 17 -28.23 -13.56 26.04
N GLN A 18 -28.67 -13.10 24.86
CA GLN A 18 -29.97 -13.48 24.31
C GLN A 18 -29.97 -13.45 22.76
N LEU A 19 -30.11 -14.65 22.21
CA LEU A 19 -30.62 -14.96 20.86
C LEU A 19 -32.08 -14.51 20.74
N ALA A 20 -32.49 -14.04 19.55
CA ALA A 20 -33.60 -14.59 18.76
C ALA A 20 -33.94 -13.65 17.58
N VAL A 21 -33.73 -14.06 16.33
CA VAL A 21 -34.67 -14.77 15.42
C VAL A 21 -35.58 -13.82 14.63
N ALA A 22 -35.20 -13.68 13.35
CA ALA A 22 -35.98 -13.64 12.12
C ALA A 22 -37.40 -13.04 12.08
N TYR A 23 -37.56 -12.03 11.22
CA TYR A 23 -38.78 -11.79 10.44
C TYR A 23 -38.41 -11.39 8.99
N LEU A 24 -38.68 -12.29 8.04
CA LEU A 24 -38.98 -12.06 6.61
C LEU A 24 -40.53 -11.90 6.50
N PRO A 25 -41.18 -11.36 5.42
CA PRO A 25 -40.95 -11.57 3.97
C PRO A 25 -41.46 -10.35 3.10
N PRO A 26 -41.99 -10.47 1.86
CA PRO A 26 -41.66 -11.31 0.69
C PRO A 26 -41.23 -10.50 -0.57
N SER A 27 -40.72 -11.25 -1.52
CA SER A 27 -40.46 -10.98 -2.94
C SER A 27 -41.45 -10.07 -3.69
N MET A 28 -40.91 -9.05 -4.38
CA MET A 28 -41.45 -8.55 -5.65
C MET A 28 -40.34 -8.61 -6.70
N SER A 29 -40.49 -9.55 -7.63
CA SER A 29 -39.71 -9.63 -8.86
C SER A 29 -40.33 -8.70 -9.90
N LEU A 30 -39.61 -7.69 -10.36
CA LEU A 30 -39.86 -7.09 -11.67
C LEU A 30 -38.53 -6.81 -12.39
N SER A 31 -38.41 -7.49 -13.51
CA SER A 31 -37.35 -7.44 -14.49
C SER A 31 -37.26 -6.04 -15.12
N LEU A 32 -36.12 -5.40 -14.99
CA LEU A 32 -35.61 -4.47 -16.00
C LEU A 32 -34.21 -4.92 -16.35
N ARG A 33 -34.11 -5.60 -17.51
CA ARG A 33 -32.88 -5.80 -18.27
C ARG A 33 -32.17 -4.46 -18.41
N SER A 34 -31.20 -4.19 -17.54
CA SER A 34 -30.21 -3.16 -17.77
C SER A 34 -28.99 -3.86 -18.36
N ASN A 35 -28.92 -3.88 -19.69
CA ASN A 35 -27.65 -4.03 -20.39
C ASN A 35 -26.80 -2.79 -20.12
N ARG A 36 -26.37 -2.57 -18.87
CA ARG A 36 -25.17 -1.79 -18.61
C ARG A 36 -24.02 -2.70 -19.00
N LEU A 37 -23.68 -2.67 -20.29
CA LEU A 37 -22.28 -2.69 -20.70
C LEU A 37 -21.63 -1.54 -19.93
N SER A 38 -21.19 -1.84 -18.70
CA SER A 38 -20.12 -1.07 -18.10
C SER A 38 -18.91 -1.38 -18.95
N THR A 39 -18.71 -0.58 -20.00
CA THR A 39 -17.37 -0.30 -20.49
C THR A 39 -16.62 0.18 -19.26
N MET A 40 -15.94 -0.76 -18.60
CA MET A 40 -14.98 -0.42 -17.57
C MET A 40 -13.98 0.48 -18.28
N CYS A 41 -14.01 1.76 -17.93
CA CYS A 41 -12.96 2.69 -18.29
C CYS A 41 -11.71 2.09 -17.66
N MET A 42 -10.94 1.35 -18.47
CA MET A 42 -9.57 1.03 -18.15
C MET A 42 -8.92 2.41 -18.07
N CYS A 43 -8.75 2.94 -16.86
CA CYS A 43 -7.81 4.02 -16.64
C CYS A 43 -6.49 3.46 -17.16
N SER A 44 -6.13 3.82 -18.39
CA SER A 44 -4.85 3.50 -18.98
C SER A 44 -3.85 4.19 -18.08
N SER A 45 -3.31 3.45 -17.11
CA SER A 45 -2.12 3.92 -16.43
C SER A 45 -1.07 3.95 -17.50
N GLU A 46 -0.63 5.15 -17.87
CA GLU A 46 0.49 5.31 -18.79
C GLU A 46 1.63 4.38 -18.37
N PRO A 47 2.27 3.71 -19.35
CA PRO A 47 3.32 2.75 -19.05
C PRO A 47 4.42 3.42 -18.25
N ILE A 48 5.06 2.66 -17.37
CA ILE A 48 6.21 3.16 -16.60
C ILE A 48 7.34 3.47 -17.58
N GLU A 49 8.00 4.60 -17.38
CA GLU A 49 9.16 5.03 -18.16
C GLU A 49 10.45 4.76 -17.38
N LYS A 50 10.48 5.21 -16.12
CA LYS A 50 11.66 5.16 -15.27
C LYS A 50 11.31 4.80 -13.83
N ILE A 51 12.16 3.99 -13.22
CA ILE A 51 12.12 3.60 -11.81
C ILE A 51 13.44 3.97 -11.18
N THR A 52 13.41 4.79 -10.12
CA THR A 52 14.61 5.16 -9.37
C THR A 52 14.55 4.56 -7.97
N VAL A 53 15.50 3.67 -7.64
CA VAL A 53 15.54 2.99 -6.34
C VAL A 53 16.46 3.72 -5.35
N CYS A 54 15.96 3.96 -4.14
CA CYS A 54 16.75 4.51 -3.04
C CYS A 54 17.80 3.49 -2.54
N THR A 55 19.08 3.85 -2.67
CA THR A 55 20.24 3.07 -2.18
C THR A 55 20.96 3.73 -1.00
N GLY A 56 20.35 4.75 -0.40
CA GLY A 56 20.85 5.40 0.80
C GLY A 56 21.00 4.45 1.99
N PRO A 57 21.74 4.85 3.04
CA PRO A 57 22.02 4.01 4.20
C PRO A 57 20.74 3.57 4.92
N THR A 58 19.74 4.44 5.03
CA THR A 58 18.46 4.11 5.69
C THR A 58 17.64 3.10 4.88
N CYS A 59 17.46 3.35 3.58
CA CYS A 59 16.76 2.41 2.68
C CYS A 59 17.46 1.04 2.68
N SER A 60 18.80 1.02 2.61
CA SER A 60 19.59 -0.22 2.61
C SER A 60 19.45 -1.01 3.92
N ARG A 61 19.42 -0.34 5.08
CA ARG A 61 19.21 -1.01 6.38
C ARG A 61 17.82 -1.61 6.53
N ASN A 62 16.82 -1.04 5.87
CA ASN A 62 15.43 -1.46 5.96
C ASN A 62 15.03 -2.54 4.94
N GLY A 63 16.01 -3.18 4.28
CA GLY A 63 15.77 -4.23 3.27
C GLY A 63 15.68 -3.71 1.82
N GLY A 64 15.94 -2.42 1.61
CA GLY A 64 16.04 -1.79 0.29
C GLY A 64 17.47 -1.80 -0.25
N GLY A 65 17.79 -0.83 -1.10
CA GLY A 65 19.14 -0.67 -1.65
C GLY A 65 19.47 -1.70 -2.73
N LYS A 66 20.65 -2.32 -2.68
CA LYS A 66 21.13 -3.24 -3.72
C LYS A 66 20.20 -4.44 -3.97
N PRO A 67 19.65 -5.13 -2.95
CA PRO A 67 18.71 -6.23 -3.17
C PRO A 67 17.44 -5.78 -3.91
N LEU A 68 16.87 -4.64 -3.51
CA LEU A 68 15.66 -4.09 -4.14
C LEU A 68 15.94 -3.63 -5.57
N LEU A 69 17.07 -2.96 -5.81
CA LEU A 69 17.51 -2.57 -7.15
C LEU A 69 17.61 -3.79 -8.06
N LYS A 70 18.22 -4.87 -7.58
CA LYS A 70 18.35 -6.12 -8.34
C LYS A 70 16.98 -6.72 -8.67
N MET A 71 16.03 -6.73 -7.74
CA MET A 71 14.66 -7.20 -8.01
C MET A 71 13.99 -6.39 -9.12
N PHE A 72 14.10 -5.06 -9.11
CA PHE A 72 13.58 -4.24 -10.20
C PHE A 72 14.29 -4.51 -11.53
N GLN A 73 15.61 -4.68 -11.53
CA GLN A 73 16.36 -5.00 -12.76
C GLN A 73 15.99 -6.36 -13.36
N GLU A 74 15.63 -7.33 -12.54
CA GLU A 74 15.22 -8.67 -12.98
C GLU A 74 13.75 -8.74 -13.44
N MET A 75 12.89 -7.93 -12.84
CA MET A 75 11.43 -8.00 -13.05
C MET A 75 10.89 -6.91 -13.99
N ALA A 76 11.63 -5.81 -14.20
CA ALA A 76 11.18 -4.72 -15.04
C ALA A 76 10.99 -5.18 -16.50
N PRO A 77 9.89 -4.78 -17.15
CA PRO A 77 9.68 -5.09 -18.55
C PRO A 77 10.68 -4.33 -19.44
N GLU A 78 10.90 -4.84 -20.66
CA GLU A 78 11.75 -4.18 -21.63
C GLU A 78 11.30 -2.73 -21.90
N GLY A 79 12.26 -1.81 -21.94
CA GLY A 79 12.00 -0.38 -22.18
C GLY A 79 11.68 0.46 -20.95
N VAL A 80 11.71 -0.12 -19.74
CA VAL A 80 11.72 0.63 -18.46
C VAL A 80 13.15 0.89 -18.02
N GLU A 81 13.50 2.13 -17.75
CA GLU A 81 14.80 2.50 -17.19
C GLU A 81 14.80 2.25 -15.68
N VAL A 82 15.74 1.45 -15.17
CA VAL A 82 15.89 1.18 -13.73
C VAL A 82 17.20 1.76 -13.23
N ASP A 83 17.10 2.82 -12.44
CA ASP A 83 18.20 3.59 -11.89
C ASP A 83 18.26 3.52 -10.37
N SER A 84 19.35 4.07 -9.81
CA SER A 84 19.50 4.19 -8.37
C SER A 84 20.11 5.52 -7.94
N VAL A 85 19.64 6.03 -6.81
CA VAL A 85 20.16 7.26 -6.19
C VAL A 85 20.31 7.08 -4.69
N LYS A 86 21.09 7.96 -4.04
CA LYS A 86 21.26 7.90 -2.58
C LYS A 86 19.97 8.21 -1.84
N CYS A 87 19.16 9.14 -2.32
CA CYS A 87 17.86 9.43 -1.72
C CYS A 87 16.93 10.03 -2.77
N VAL A 88 15.70 9.53 -2.84
CA VAL A 88 14.68 9.99 -3.80
C VAL A 88 13.86 11.18 -3.29
N SER A 89 13.98 11.54 -2.00
CA SER A 89 13.15 12.58 -1.36
C SER A 89 13.96 13.55 -0.49
N GLU A 90 15.24 13.77 -0.81
CA GLU A 90 16.13 14.65 -0.02
C GLU A 90 16.12 14.35 1.49
N CYS A 91 15.95 13.07 1.85
CA CYS A 91 15.80 12.54 3.20
C CYS A 91 14.50 12.84 3.94
N ALA A 92 13.54 13.56 3.34
CA ALA A 92 12.24 13.84 3.96
C ALA A 92 11.47 12.56 4.34
N GLU A 93 11.62 11.49 3.55
CA GLU A 93 10.90 10.23 3.75
C GLU A 93 11.82 9.04 4.08
N CYS A 94 13.07 9.29 4.50
CA CYS A 94 14.01 8.22 4.82
C CYS A 94 13.48 7.28 5.93
N GLY A 95 12.70 7.79 6.87
CA GLY A 95 12.07 6.99 7.95
C GLY A 95 10.98 6.03 7.48
N LEU A 96 10.49 6.18 6.25
CA LEU A 96 9.45 5.33 5.64
C LEU A 96 10.04 4.30 4.66
N GLY A 97 11.36 4.29 4.47
CA GLY A 97 12.05 3.46 3.51
C GLY A 97 11.92 1.95 3.76
N PRO A 98 12.06 1.11 2.71
CA PRO A 98 12.68 1.45 1.42
C PRO A 98 11.79 2.27 0.47
N ASN A 99 12.40 3.23 -0.24
CA ASN A 99 11.70 4.16 -1.11
C ASN A 99 12.06 3.92 -2.59
N VAL A 100 11.07 4.08 -3.47
CA VAL A 100 11.21 3.96 -4.92
C VAL A 100 10.44 5.11 -5.57
N GLU A 101 11.05 5.80 -6.51
CA GLU A 101 10.37 6.79 -7.35
C GLU A 101 10.00 6.14 -8.69
N VAL A 102 8.79 6.41 -9.16
CA VAL A 102 8.26 5.89 -10.42
C VAL A 102 7.80 7.06 -11.28
N ILE A 103 8.32 7.14 -12.51
CA ILE A 103 7.93 8.11 -13.53
C ILE A 103 7.21 7.34 -14.64
N ARG A 104 6.03 7.82 -15.03
CA ARG A 104 5.25 7.24 -16.12
C ARG A 104 5.40 8.07 -17.38
N LYS A 105 5.23 7.43 -18.54
CA LYS A 105 5.28 8.13 -19.83
C LYS A 105 4.24 9.24 -19.85
N GLY A 106 4.65 10.42 -20.29
CA GLY A 106 3.79 11.60 -20.36
C GLY A 106 3.63 12.37 -19.04
N GLU A 107 4.21 11.92 -17.93
CA GLU A 107 4.39 12.72 -16.73
C GLU A 107 5.73 13.46 -16.83
N GLU A 108 5.68 14.77 -17.10
CA GLU A 108 6.87 15.62 -17.19
C GLU A 108 6.87 16.70 -16.10
N GLY A 109 8.07 17.08 -15.66
CA GLY A 109 8.28 18.18 -14.71
C GLY A 109 8.85 17.73 -13.35
N PRO A 110 9.14 18.69 -12.46
CA PRO A 110 9.85 18.44 -11.20
C PRO A 110 9.08 17.58 -10.18
N PHE A 111 7.79 17.33 -10.42
CA PHE A 111 6.92 16.51 -9.56
C PHE A 111 6.28 15.34 -10.32
N ALA A 112 6.85 14.98 -11.48
CA ALA A 112 6.39 13.83 -12.26
C ALA A 112 6.64 12.50 -11.55
N GLY A 113 7.74 12.41 -10.79
CA GLY A 113 8.08 11.22 -10.02
C GLY A 113 7.14 11.03 -8.84
N LYS A 114 6.49 9.86 -8.77
CA LYS A 114 5.78 9.46 -7.57
C LYS A 114 6.65 8.56 -6.71
N ILE A 115 6.86 8.97 -5.47
CA ILE A 115 7.56 8.16 -4.47
C ILE A 115 6.59 7.16 -3.82
N ILE A 116 7.06 5.92 -3.70
CA ILE A 116 6.40 4.79 -3.06
C ILE A 116 7.30 4.32 -1.92
N ASN A 117 6.76 4.27 -0.72
CA ASN A 117 7.49 3.88 0.49
C ASN A 117 7.21 2.41 0.86
N GLY A 118 8.13 1.82 1.63
CA GLY A 118 7.96 0.50 2.24
C GLY A 118 8.09 -0.69 1.29
N VAL A 119 8.69 -0.53 0.11
CA VAL A 119 8.82 -1.60 -0.90
C VAL A 119 9.88 -2.61 -0.46
N LYS A 120 9.50 -3.86 -0.20
CA LYS A 120 10.45 -4.87 0.33
C LYS A 120 10.38 -6.21 -0.37
N THR A 121 9.19 -6.63 -0.80
CA THR A 121 8.97 -7.97 -1.34
C THR A 121 8.88 -7.92 -2.87
N ALA A 122 9.07 -9.09 -3.50
CA ALA A 122 8.83 -9.25 -4.94
C ALA A 122 7.37 -8.90 -5.30
N GLU A 123 6.41 -9.24 -4.44
CA GLU A 123 4.99 -8.89 -4.62
C GLU A 123 4.76 -7.38 -4.64
N ASP A 124 5.53 -6.60 -3.86
CA ASP A 124 5.45 -5.14 -3.90
C ASP A 124 6.00 -4.59 -5.22
N VAL A 125 7.09 -5.19 -5.71
CA VAL A 125 7.68 -4.86 -7.02
C VAL A 125 6.68 -5.20 -8.14
N GLU A 126 6.03 -6.36 -8.09
CA GLU A 126 4.99 -6.76 -9.03
C GLU A 126 3.80 -5.81 -9.01
N LYS A 127 3.36 -5.32 -7.85
CA LYS A 127 2.28 -4.31 -7.78
C LYS A 127 2.70 -3.00 -8.42
N ILE A 128 3.95 -2.59 -8.24
CA ILE A 128 4.46 -1.35 -8.84
C ILE A 128 4.50 -1.48 -10.36
N LEU A 129 5.06 -2.58 -10.87
CA LEU A 129 5.18 -2.87 -12.30
C LEU A 129 3.84 -3.20 -12.97
N GLY A 130 2.97 -3.92 -12.25
CA GLY A 130 1.67 -4.46 -12.68
C GLY A 130 0.50 -3.50 -12.51
N ALA A 131 0.76 -2.25 -12.15
CA ALA A 131 -0.16 -1.12 -12.07
C ALA A 131 -0.82 -0.83 -10.71
N GLN A 132 -1.30 0.42 -10.68
CA GLN A 132 -2.16 1.07 -9.69
C GLN A 132 -1.48 1.49 -8.39
N GLN A 133 -1.31 2.82 -8.33
CA GLN A 133 -0.92 3.61 -7.20
C GLN A 133 -1.51 3.08 -5.88
N VAL A 134 -0.72 2.41 -5.05
CA VAL A 134 -1.08 2.20 -3.64
C VAL A 134 -1.05 3.58 -2.99
N LYS A 135 -2.22 4.18 -2.80
CA LYS A 135 -2.43 5.28 -1.86
C LYS A 135 -2.65 4.64 -0.49
N LYS A 136 -1.77 4.91 0.46
CA LYS A 136 -2.01 4.64 1.88
C LYS A 136 -2.29 5.95 2.59
#